data_AF-A0A4R6QRR9-F1
#
_entry.id   AF-A0A4R6QRR9-F1
#
_cell.length_a   1.000
_cell.length_b   1.000
_cell.length_c   1.000
_cell.angle_alpha   90.00
_cell.angle_beta   90.00
_cell.angle_gamma   90.00
#
_symmetry.space_group_name_H-M   'P 1'
#
loop_
_entity.id
_entity.type
_entity.pdbx_description
1 polymer ?
#
loop_
_entity_poly.entity_id
_entity_poly.type
_entity_poly.pdbx_seq_one_letter_code
_entity_poly.pdbx_strand_id
1 'polypeptide(L)'
;MTKPTLIALAALLAALQLNTAWAAAAVKDTPAPKRQRPVAKKAPVPVAAPVAAAVEDEVLSEDQLAAAQRVNHGDAQCEFNQTVKVVPHPQRAGLFQVLFKNQIFTMAPEPTTTGAVRLEDKRNGMMWLQIPTKSMLMNSRIGQRMVDSCTHSEQRALIAANAANPTGGSGIGIVPVTGPIVATGPRSTTNIVTNTGTDGTATPDAPPPVVAAGTPVITPTR
;
A
#
# COMPACT_ATOMS: atom_id res chain seq x y z
N MET A 1 -41.01 55.37 -20.14
CA MET A 1 -39.70 55.60 -19.50
C MET A 1 -39.03 54.21 -19.37
N THR A 2 -38.33 53.63 -20.37
CA THR A 2 -37.01 53.97 -20.98
C THR A 2 -35.98 54.36 -19.91
N LYS A 3 -34.82 53.72 -19.71
CA LYS A 3 -33.99 52.77 -20.48
C LYS A 3 -32.97 52.06 -19.55
N PRO A 4 -32.39 50.93 -19.97
CA PRO A 4 -31.35 50.15 -19.27
C PRO A 4 -29.92 50.64 -19.58
N THR A 5 -28.98 50.36 -18.67
CA THR A 5 -27.52 50.53 -18.83
C THR A 5 -26.86 49.21 -18.42
N LEU A 6 -26.44 48.38 -19.39
CA LEU A 6 -25.14 48.40 -20.09
C LEU A 6 -24.03 47.79 -19.22
N ILE A 7 -23.66 46.53 -19.49
CA ILE A 7 -22.52 46.16 -20.35
C ILE A 7 -21.21 46.68 -19.76
N ALA A 8 -20.59 45.88 -18.87
CA ALA A 8 -19.18 46.05 -18.48
C ALA A 8 -18.62 44.80 -17.78
N LEU A 9 -18.59 43.63 -18.43
CA LEU A 9 -17.66 42.56 -18.03
C LEU A 9 -17.42 41.52 -19.16
N ALA A 10 -17.12 41.99 -20.37
CA ALA A 10 -16.76 41.14 -21.51
C ALA A 10 -15.43 41.59 -22.15
N ALA A 11 -14.42 41.86 -21.32
CA ALA A 11 -13.13 42.41 -21.74
C ALA A 11 -11.93 41.60 -21.23
N LEU A 12 -11.95 40.27 -21.39
CA LEU A 12 -10.78 39.42 -21.13
C LEU A 12 -10.61 38.29 -22.17
N LEU A 13 -11.06 38.54 -23.40
CA LEU A 13 -10.87 37.64 -24.56
C LEU A 13 -10.14 38.36 -25.70
N ALA A 14 -8.97 38.93 -25.44
CA ALA A 14 -8.17 39.56 -26.50
C ALA A 14 -6.68 39.65 -26.14
N ALA A 15 -6.02 38.52 -25.93
CA ALA A 15 -4.57 38.46 -26.02
C ALA A 15 -4.14 37.03 -26.38
N LEU A 16 -3.73 36.86 -27.64
CA LEU A 16 -2.59 36.05 -28.11
C LEU A 16 -2.88 35.47 -29.50
N GLN A 17 -2.97 36.37 -30.48
CA GLN A 17 -2.77 36.04 -31.89
C GLN A 17 -1.56 36.85 -32.35
N LEU A 18 -0.44 36.17 -32.60
CA LEU A 18 0.58 36.56 -33.57
C LEU A 18 1.57 35.39 -33.75
N ASN A 19 1.39 34.59 -34.80
CA ASN A 19 2.53 33.99 -35.50
C ASN A 19 2.14 33.71 -36.95
N THR A 20 2.46 34.67 -37.81
CA THR A 20 2.42 34.57 -39.26
C THR A 20 3.82 34.24 -39.78
N ALA A 21 3.92 33.17 -40.57
CA ALA A 21 4.70 33.07 -41.82
C ALA A 21 5.34 31.68 -41.97
N TRP A 22 4.85 30.89 -42.92
CA TRP A 22 5.72 30.46 -44.01
C TRP A 22 4.90 30.23 -45.28
N ALA A 23 5.56 30.48 -46.40
CA ALA A 23 5.00 30.84 -47.68
C ALA A 23 4.69 29.63 -48.57
N ALA A 24 3.89 29.93 -49.59
CA ALA A 24 3.31 29.04 -50.57
C ALA A 24 4.33 28.36 -51.50
N ALA A 25 3.99 27.15 -51.93
CA ALA A 25 4.23 26.70 -53.29
C ALA A 25 2.93 26.10 -53.83
N ALA A 26 2.40 26.73 -54.88
CA ALA A 26 1.19 26.36 -55.57
C ALA A 26 1.49 25.39 -56.72
N VAL A 27 0.64 24.39 -56.92
CA VAL A 27 0.43 23.72 -58.22
C VAL A 27 -1.07 23.59 -58.45
N LYS A 28 -1.50 23.94 -59.66
CA LYS A 28 -2.89 24.14 -60.11
C LYS A 28 -3.49 22.89 -60.77
N ASP A 29 -4.83 22.86 -60.75
CA ASP A 29 -5.80 22.22 -61.67
C ASP A 29 -5.91 20.68 -61.64
N THR A 30 -7.07 20.01 -61.68
CA THR A 30 -8.38 20.25 -62.34
C THR A 30 -9.51 19.44 -61.62
N PRO A 31 -10.81 19.80 -61.68
CA PRO A 31 -11.90 19.05 -61.03
C PRO A 31 -12.75 18.17 -62.00
N ALA A 32 -13.15 16.97 -61.56
CA ALA A 32 -14.27 16.17 -62.13
C ALA A 32 -14.76 15.08 -61.15
N PRO A 33 -16.02 14.57 -61.27
CA PRO A 33 -16.88 14.31 -60.10
C PRO A 33 -17.15 12.83 -59.72
N LYS A 34 -17.62 12.68 -58.47
CA LYS A 34 -18.48 11.63 -57.87
C LYS A 34 -18.15 10.14 -58.12
N ARG A 35 -17.79 9.46 -57.03
CA ARG A 35 -18.42 8.17 -56.65
C ARG A 35 -18.35 7.96 -55.14
N GLN A 36 -19.51 8.05 -54.48
CA GLN A 36 -19.72 7.62 -53.11
C GLN A 36 -19.81 6.07 -53.09
N ARG A 37 -19.05 5.43 -52.19
CA ARG A 37 -19.30 4.08 -51.66
C ARG A 37 -18.53 3.89 -50.34
N PRO A 38 -18.96 2.98 -49.47
CA PRO A 38 -19.45 3.34 -48.14
C PRO A 38 -18.39 3.20 -47.05
N VAL A 39 -18.64 3.89 -45.95
CA VAL A 39 -17.92 3.81 -44.68
C VAL A 39 -17.84 2.35 -44.22
N ALA A 40 -16.67 1.74 -44.37
CA ALA A 40 -16.33 0.52 -43.66
C ALA A 40 -16.04 0.89 -42.20
N LYS A 41 -16.94 0.46 -41.31
CA LYS A 41 -16.76 0.51 -39.85
C LYS A 41 -15.43 -0.14 -39.51
N LYS A 42 -14.45 0.68 -39.11
CA LYS A 42 -13.20 0.19 -38.52
C LYS A 42 -13.57 -0.43 -37.16
N ALA A 43 -13.43 -1.75 -37.08
CA ALA A 43 -13.61 -2.50 -35.85
C ALA A 43 -12.72 -1.92 -34.74
N PRO A 44 -13.14 -1.99 -33.46
CA PRO A 44 -12.30 -1.54 -32.36
C PRO A 44 -11.05 -2.40 -32.33
N VAL A 45 -9.90 -1.74 -32.39
CA VAL A 45 -8.60 -2.35 -32.11
C VAL A 45 -8.69 -2.91 -30.69
N PRO A 46 -8.47 -4.21 -30.46
CA PRO A 46 -8.44 -4.73 -29.10
C PRO A 46 -7.30 -4.03 -28.38
N VAL A 47 -7.66 -3.33 -27.30
CA VAL A 47 -6.73 -2.73 -26.36
C VAL A 47 -5.78 -3.84 -25.93
N ALA A 48 -4.50 -3.67 -26.23
CA ALA A 48 -3.46 -4.60 -25.82
C ALA A 48 -3.59 -4.84 -24.32
N ALA A 49 -3.81 -6.09 -23.94
CA ALA A 49 -3.71 -6.53 -22.56
C ALA A 49 -2.34 -6.11 -22.01
N PRO A 50 -2.24 -5.65 -20.75
CA PRO A 50 -0.95 -5.35 -20.17
C PRO A 50 -0.11 -6.63 -20.21
N VAL A 51 1.08 -6.51 -20.82
CA VAL A 51 2.09 -7.55 -20.87
C VAL A 51 2.33 -7.99 -19.43
N ALA A 52 1.92 -9.22 -19.12
CA ALA A 52 2.38 -9.90 -17.93
C ALA A 52 3.89 -10.07 -18.09
N ALA A 53 4.65 -9.09 -17.59
CA ALA A 53 6.09 -9.22 -17.48
C ALA A 53 6.32 -10.39 -16.53
N ALA A 54 6.77 -11.52 -17.11
CA ALA A 54 7.16 -12.71 -16.40
C ALA A 54 8.07 -12.28 -15.26
N VAL A 55 7.55 -12.47 -14.06
CA VAL A 55 8.28 -12.26 -12.84
C VAL A 55 9.24 -13.43 -12.81
N GLU A 56 10.55 -13.13 -12.89
CA GLU A 56 11.60 -14.13 -12.69
C GLU A 56 11.24 -14.96 -11.46
N ASP A 57 11.52 -16.26 -11.50
CA ASP A 57 11.24 -17.23 -10.44
C ASP A 57 12.03 -16.87 -9.17
N GLU A 58 11.62 -15.80 -8.49
CA GLU A 58 12.14 -15.43 -7.19
C GLU A 58 11.59 -16.44 -6.19
N VAL A 59 12.47 -17.38 -5.83
CA VAL A 59 12.27 -18.26 -4.68
C VAL A 59 12.29 -17.39 -3.45
N LEU A 60 11.15 -17.30 -2.75
CA LEU A 60 11.04 -16.57 -1.50
C LEU A 60 11.84 -17.26 -0.40
N SER A 61 12.50 -16.47 0.45
CA SER A 61 13.11 -16.98 1.68
C SER A 61 12.05 -17.35 2.73
N GLU A 62 12.47 -18.08 3.78
CA GLU A 62 11.59 -18.45 4.89
C GLU A 62 11.01 -17.23 5.61
N ASP A 63 11.82 -16.18 5.79
CA ASP A 63 11.36 -14.91 6.40
C ASP A 63 10.31 -14.21 5.54
N GLN A 64 10.47 -14.26 4.21
CA GLN A 64 9.50 -13.72 3.28
C GLN A 64 8.19 -14.52 3.32
N LEU A 65 8.27 -15.85 3.40
CA LEU A 65 7.09 -16.71 3.56
C LEU A 65 6.39 -16.47 4.90
N ALA A 66 7.13 -16.25 5.98
CA ALA A 66 6.56 -15.88 7.29
C ALA A 66 5.89 -14.50 7.23
N ALA A 67 6.48 -13.54 6.51
CA ALA A 67 5.85 -12.24 6.27
C ALA A 67 4.58 -12.36 5.41
N ALA A 68 4.56 -13.26 4.43
CA ALA A 68 3.40 -13.51 3.57
C ALA A 68 2.14 -13.93 4.35
N GLN A 69 2.31 -14.66 5.46
CA GLN A 69 1.20 -15.13 6.28
C GLN A 69 0.46 -14.00 7.02
N ARG A 70 1.11 -12.83 7.19
CA ARG A 70 0.54 -11.68 7.91
C ARG A 70 -0.17 -10.70 6.99
N VAL A 71 -0.10 -10.90 5.68
CA VAL A 71 -0.61 -9.95 4.69
C VAL A 71 -2.15 -9.96 4.71
N ASN A 72 -2.75 -8.79 4.88
CA ASN A 72 -4.20 -8.64 4.73
C ASN A 72 -4.57 -8.57 3.24
N HIS A 73 -5.56 -9.34 2.82
CA HIS A 73 -6.01 -9.42 1.42
C HIS A 73 -7.43 -8.87 1.22
N GLY A 74 -7.86 -8.87 -0.04
CA GLY A 74 -9.17 -8.38 -0.47
C GLY A 74 -9.14 -6.91 -0.87
N ASP A 75 -10.32 -6.31 -0.88
CA ASP A 75 -10.51 -4.90 -1.25
C ASP A 75 -10.19 -3.99 -0.06
N ALA A 76 -9.30 -3.03 -0.31
CA ALA A 76 -8.95 -1.96 0.62
C ALA A 76 -9.57 -0.65 0.11
N GLN A 77 -10.40 -0.04 0.96
CA GLN A 77 -11.00 1.27 0.68
C GLN A 77 -10.04 2.36 1.13
N CYS A 78 -9.64 3.23 0.22
CA CYS A 78 -8.63 4.26 0.42
C CYS A 78 -9.23 5.66 0.42
N GLU A 79 -8.40 6.65 0.72
CA GLU A 79 -8.75 8.05 0.57
C GLU A 79 -9.16 8.39 -0.87
N PHE A 80 -9.88 9.51 -1.04
CA PHE A 80 -10.36 9.99 -2.35
C PHE A 80 -11.19 8.96 -3.13
N ASN A 81 -11.92 8.10 -2.38
CA ASN A 81 -12.77 7.04 -2.93
C ASN A 81 -12.01 6.12 -3.92
N GLN A 82 -10.71 5.91 -3.67
CA GLN A 82 -9.91 4.96 -4.41
C GLN A 82 -10.01 3.57 -3.79
N THR A 83 -9.75 2.54 -4.58
CA THR A 83 -9.73 1.14 -4.12
C THR A 83 -8.45 0.46 -4.59
N VAL A 84 -7.82 -0.30 -3.70
CA VAL A 84 -6.73 -1.21 -4.01
C VAL A 84 -7.18 -2.62 -3.67
N LYS A 85 -6.94 -3.57 -4.57
CA LYS A 85 -7.23 -4.98 -4.32
C LYS A 85 -5.93 -5.75 -4.17
N VAL A 86 -5.81 -6.48 -3.07
CA VAL A 86 -4.65 -7.34 -2.79
C VAL A 86 -5.12 -8.79 -2.84
N VAL A 87 -4.49 -9.62 -3.67
CA VAL A 87 -4.82 -11.05 -3.76
C VAL A 87 -3.55 -11.90 -3.79
N PRO A 88 -3.58 -13.14 -3.26
CA PRO A 88 -2.50 -14.10 -3.48
C PRO A 88 -2.27 -14.34 -4.96
N HIS A 89 -1.01 -14.54 -5.35
CA HIS A 89 -0.67 -14.91 -6.72
C HIS A 89 -1.14 -16.35 -7.00
N PRO A 90 -1.87 -16.61 -8.11
CA PRO A 90 -2.54 -17.89 -8.34
C PRO A 90 -1.60 -19.07 -8.55
N GLN A 91 -0.39 -18.82 -9.06
CA GLN A 91 0.58 -19.86 -9.40
C GLN A 91 1.80 -19.91 -8.47
N ARG A 92 1.98 -18.89 -7.63
CA ARG A 92 3.25 -18.70 -6.89
C ARG A 92 2.95 -18.34 -5.45
N ALA A 93 3.12 -19.32 -4.58
CA ALA A 93 2.82 -19.16 -3.16
C ALA A 93 3.70 -18.07 -2.54
N GLY A 94 3.11 -17.29 -1.62
CA GLY A 94 3.80 -16.22 -0.91
C GLY A 94 3.95 -14.91 -1.68
N LEU A 95 3.66 -14.88 -3.00
CA LEU A 95 3.59 -13.65 -3.78
C LEU A 95 2.16 -13.12 -3.83
N PHE A 96 2.04 -11.81 -4.07
CA PHE A 96 0.76 -11.11 -4.11
C PHE A 96 0.62 -10.29 -5.39
N GLN A 97 -0.60 -10.21 -5.89
CA GLN A 97 -0.98 -9.24 -6.90
C GLN A 97 -1.68 -8.07 -6.21
N VAL A 98 -1.13 -6.88 -6.38
CA VAL A 98 -1.74 -5.63 -5.94
C VAL A 98 -2.28 -4.92 -7.17
N LEU A 99 -3.61 -4.82 -7.24
CA LEU A 99 -4.33 -4.19 -8.32
C LEU A 99 -4.71 -2.78 -7.90
N PHE A 100 -4.29 -1.81 -8.69
CA PHE A 100 -4.65 -0.41 -8.52
C PHE A 100 -4.94 0.22 -9.87
N LYS A 101 -6.13 0.80 -10.02
CA LYS A 101 -6.64 1.31 -11.30
C LYS A 101 -6.60 0.19 -12.36
N ASN A 102 -5.88 0.40 -13.47
CA ASN A 102 -5.72 -0.56 -14.56
C ASN A 102 -4.34 -1.25 -14.53
N GLN A 103 -3.66 -1.26 -13.38
CA GLN A 103 -2.33 -1.83 -13.23
C GLN A 103 -2.36 -2.97 -12.21
N ILE A 104 -1.56 -3.99 -12.46
CA ILE A 104 -1.37 -5.14 -11.58
C ILE A 104 0.12 -5.25 -11.31
N PHE A 105 0.48 -5.18 -10.04
CA PHE A 105 1.86 -5.31 -9.58
C PHE A 105 2.01 -6.65 -8.90
N THR A 106 3.01 -7.43 -9.31
CA THR A 106 3.32 -8.67 -8.61
C THR A 106 4.41 -8.38 -7.59
N MET A 107 4.03 -8.44 -6.32
CA MET A 107 4.86 -7.99 -5.20
C MET A 107 5.30 -9.16 -4.34
N ALA A 108 6.56 -9.12 -3.90
CA ALA A 108 7.12 -10.03 -2.91
C ALA A 108 7.03 -9.42 -1.51
N PRO A 109 6.72 -10.21 -0.48
CA PRO A 109 6.81 -9.75 0.90
C PRO A 109 8.28 -9.52 1.28
N GLU A 110 8.53 -8.43 1.98
CA GLU A 110 9.84 -8.07 2.52
C GLU A 110 9.77 -8.09 4.05
N PRO A 111 10.70 -8.80 4.73
CA PRO A 111 10.71 -8.83 6.18
C PRO A 111 10.98 -7.43 6.75
N THR A 112 10.28 -7.07 7.81
CA THR A 112 10.46 -5.80 8.50
C THR A 112 10.71 -6.05 9.98
N THR A 113 11.49 -5.17 10.60
CA THR A 113 11.77 -5.22 12.04
C THR A 113 10.66 -4.62 12.89
N THR A 114 9.82 -3.76 12.29
CA THR A 114 8.72 -3.07 12.98
C THR A 114 7.43 -3.89 13.04
N GLY A 115 7.40 -5.06 12.39
CA GLY A 115 6.20 -5.90 12.30
C GLY A 115 5.16 -5.43 11.28
N ALA A 116 5.40 -4.31 10.59
CA ALA A 116 4.54 -3.88 9.48
C ALA A 116 4.73 -4.80 8.28
N VAL A 117 3.66 -5.13 7.56
CA VAL A 117 3.78 -5.91 6.34
C VAL A 117 4.19 -4.98 5.20
N ARG A 118 5.28 -5.31 4.52
CA ARG A 118 5.74 -4.60 3.31
C ARG A 118 5.75 -5.57 2.15
N LEU A 119 5.07 -5.22 1.07
CA LEU A 119 5.18 -5.91 -0.21
C LEU A 119 5.88 -4.97 -1.20
N GLU A 120 6.78 -5.53 -2.01
CA GLU A 120 7.56 -4.75 -2.96
C GLU A 120 7.63 -5.43 -4.32
N ASP A 121 7.40 -4.63 -5.37
CA ASP A 121 7.77 -4.94 -6.74
C ASP A 121 8.99 -4.08 -7.08
N LYS A 122 10.18 -4.65 -6.89
CA LYS A 122 11.47 -3.98 -7.13
C LYS A 122 11.63 -3.54 -8.58
N ARG A 123 11.03 -4.27 -9.53
CA ARG A 123 11.15 -4.00 -10.97
C ARG A 123 10.40 -2.72 -11.34
N ASN A 124 9.19 -2.56 -10.82
CA ASN A 124 8.36 -1.38 -11.07
C ASN A 124 8.57 -0.26 -10.02
N GLY A 125 9.28 -0.54 -8.93
CA GLY A 125 9.47 0.41 -7.83
C GLY A 125 8.18 0.67 -7.06
N MET A 126 7.32 -0.34 -6.93
CA MET A 126 6.04 -0.23 -6.25
C MET A 126 6.10 -0.90 -4.88
N MET A 127 5.63 -0.20 -3.85
CA MET A 127 5.62 -0.67 -2.48
C MET A 127 4.21 -0.56 -1.91
N TRP A 128 3.71 -1.66 -1.36
CA TRP A 128 2.51 -1.68 -0.54
C TRP A 128 2.89 -1.90 0.92
N LEU A 129 2.46 -0.99 1.80
CA LEU A 129 2.77 -1.05 3.23
C LEU A 129 1.47 -1.18 4.03
N GLN A 130 1.38 -2.18 4.90
CA GLN A 130 0.26 -2.38 5.82
C GLN A 130 0.74 -2.16 7.26
N ILE A 131 0.10 -1.21 7.91
CA ILE A 131 0.25 -0.88 9.32
C ILE A 131 -1.07 -1.34 10.00
N PRO A 132 -1.11 -1.62 11.31
CA PRO A 132 -2.29 -2.24 11.94
C PRO A 132 -3.64 -1.55 11.67
N THR A 133 -3.64 -0.23 11.51
CA THR A 133 -4.87 0.56 11.30
C THR A 133 -5.09 1.00 9.86
N LYS A 134 -4.05 1.00 9.01
CA LYS A 134 -4.15 1.47 7.63
C LYS A 134 -3.03 0.95 6.74
N SER A 135 -3.27 1.00 5.45
CA SER A 135 -2.32 0.60 4.42
C SER A 135 -2.12 1.71 3.39
N MET A 136 -1.06 1.65 2.60
CA MET A 136 -0.76 2.61 1.55
C MET A 136 0.04 2.02 0.39
N LEU A 137 -0.16 2.58 -0.80
CA LEU A 137 0.60 2.26 -2.00
C LEU A 137 1.51 3.44 -2.35
N MET A 138 2.79 3.15 -2.51
CA MET A 138 3.82 4.12 -2.82
C MET A 138 4.63 3.66 -4.03
N ASN A 139 5.02 4.61 -4.87
CA ASN A 139 6.09 4.41 -5.83
C ASN A 139 7.41 4.78 -5.14
N SER A 140 8.20 3.78 -4.75
CA SER A 140 9.47 3.94 -4.04
C SER A 140 10.56 4.55 -4.92
N ARG A 141 10.48 4.40 -6.24
CA ARG A 141 11.48 4.94 -7.17
C ARG A 141 11.44 6.47 -7.25
N ILE A 142 10.25 7.05 -7.24
CA ILE A 142 10.05 8.52 -7.29
C ILE A 142 9.65 9.12 -5.94
N GLY A 143 9.50 8.31 -4.89
CA GLY A 143 9.08 8.74 -3.56
C GLY A 143 7.64 9.27 -3.47
N GLN A 144 6.76 8.84 -4.38
CA GLN A 144 5.39 9.36 -4.48
C GLN A 144 4.37 8.40 -3.87
N ARG A 145 3.50 8.92 -2.98
CA ARG A 145 2.32 8.19 -2.51
C ARG A 145 1.23 8.20 -3.57
N MET A 146 0.80 7.02 -4.01
CA MET A 146 -0.26 6.87 -5.00
C MET A 146 -1.64 6.88 -4.34
N VAL A 147 -1.77 6.17 -3.21
CA VAL A 147 -2.94 6.19 -2.33
C VAL A 147 -2.51 6.00 -0.87
N ASP A 148 -3.27 6.61 0.03
CA ASP A 148 -3.08 6.53 1.48
C ASP A 148 -4.40 6.14 2.16
N SER A 149 -4.31 5.84 3.45
CA SER A 149 -5.43 5.57 4.35
C SER A 149 -6.33 4.44 3.85
N CYS A 150 -5.73 3.45 3.20
CA CYS A 150 -6.43 2.26 2.74
C CYS A 150 -6.75 1.34 3.92
N THR A 151 -8.01 0.91 4.05
CA THR A 151 -8.42 0.04 5.16
C THR A 151 -9.08 -1.22 4.62
N HIS A 152 -8.51 -2.38 4.98
CA HIS A 152 -9.13 -3.69 4.71
C HIS A 152 -10.34 -3.92 5.62
N SER A 153 -11.23 -4.86 5.24
CA SER A 153 -12.35 -5.27 6.09
C SER A 153 -11.89 -5.83 7.44
N GLU A 154 -10.84 -6.65 7.43
CA GLU A 154 -10.25 -7.24 8.64
C GLU A 154 -9.70 -6.16 9.59
N GLN A 155 -8.98 -5.18 9.05
CA GLN A 155 -8.47 -4.04 9.81
C GLN A 155 -9.61 -3.21 10.42
N ARG A 156 -10.69 -2.97 9.68
CA ARG A 156 -11.88 -2.27 10.21
C ARG A 156 -12.50 -3.00 11.39
N ALA A 157 -12.58 -4.34 11.33
CA ALA A 157 -13.10 -5.14 12.43
C ALA A 157 -12.21 -5.03 13.68
N LEU A 158 -10.89 -5.12 13.50
CA LEU A 158 -9.92 -4.96 14.60
C LEU A 158 -9.97 -3.56 15.22
N ILE A 159 -10.05 -2.51 14.39
CA ILE A 159 -10.19 -1.12 14.85
C ILE A 159 -11.49 -0.95 15.66
N ALA A 160 -12.61 -1.47 15.17
CA ALA A 160 -13.90 -1.39 15.87
C ALA A 160 -13.87 -2.15 17.20
N ALA A 161 -13.25 -3.32 17.24
CA ALA A 161 -13.07 -4.10 18.48
C ALA A 161 -12.21 -3.36 19.51
N ASN A 162 -11.09 -2.78 19.07
CA ASN A 162 -10.20 -2.00 19.96
C ASN A 162 -10.86 -0.71 20.45
N ALA A 163 -11.71 -0.08 19.64
CA ALA A 163 -12.49 1.08 20.07
C ALA A 163 -13.55 0.70 21.13
N ALA A 164 -14.10 -0.51 21.07
CA ALA A 164 -15.05 -1.02 22.05
C ALA A 164 -14.40 -1.41 23.40
N ASN A 165 -13.09 -1.71 23.41
CA ASN A 165 -12.32 -2.02 24.62
C ASN A 165 -10.94 -1.31 24.60
N PRO A 166 -10.89 0.01 24.91
CA PRO A 166 -9.68 0.80 24.82
C PRO A 166 -8.62 0.49 25.90
N THR A 167 -8.89 -0.47 26.80
CA THR A 167 -8.01 -0.87 27.92
C THR A 167 -6.75 -1.62 27.48
N GLY A 168 -6.60 -1.95 26.19
CA GLY A 168 -5.34 -2.45 25.60
C GLY A 168 -4.39 -1.30 25.29
N GLY A 169 -3.72 -0.76 26.31
CA GLY A 169 -2.82 0.39 26.21
C GLY A 169 -1.68 0.21 25.21
N SER A 170 -1.87 0.68 23.97
CA SER A 170 -0.80 1.07 23.05
C SER A 170 -0.44 2.56 23.24
N GLY A 171 -0.51 3.04 24.48
CA GLY A 171 0.04 4.32 24.85
C GLY A 171 1.54 4.13 25.08
N ILE A 172 2.38 4.83 24.31
CA ILE A 172 3.76 5.07 24.70
C ILE A 172 3.68 5.68 26.10
N GLY A 173 4.19 4.95 27.11
CA GLY A 173 4.02 5.20 28.54
C GLY A 173 4.62 6.51 29.02
N ILE A 174 4.06 7.63 28.59
CA ILE A 174 4.19 8.92 29.26
C ILE A 174 3.04 8.93 30.28
N VAL A 175 3.23 8.18 31.36
CA VAL A 175 2.42 8.39 32.55
C VAL A 175 2.69 9.84 32.99
N PRO A 176 1.67 10.70 33.16
CA PRO A 176 1.88 11.96 33.82
C PRO A 176 2.38 11.63 35.23
N VAL A 177 3.60 12.05 35.57
CA VAL A 177 4.10 11.98 36.93
C VAL A 177 3.32 13.01 37.76
N THR A 178 2.10 12.67 38.13
CA THR A 178 1.29 13.45 39.07
C THR A 178 1.61 12.94 40.48
N GLY A 179 2.88 13.10 40.87
CA GLY A 179 3.34 12.97 42.24
C GLY A 179 3.88 14.32 42.71
N PRO A 180 3.65 14.73 43.97
CA PRO A 180 4.19 15.98 44.47
C PRO A 180 5.73 15.91 44.45
N ILE A 181 6.34 16.87 43.78
CA ILE A 181 7.78 17.07 43.76
C ILE A 181 8.16 17.59 45.16
N VAL A 182 8.50 16.67 46.07
CA VAL A 182 9.09 17.05 47.35
C VAL A 182 10.55 17.42 47.07
N ALA A 183 10.79 18.71 46.86
CA ALA A 183 12.13 19.27 46.84
C ALA A 183 12.73 19.15 48.25
N THR A 184 13.68 18.22 48.43
CA THR A 184 14.64 18.28 49.54
C THR A 184 16.04 18.34 48.94
N GLY A 185 16.75 19.41 49.28
CA GLY A 185 18.11 19.70 48.82
C GLY A 185 19.17 18.68 49.26
N PRO A 186 20.45 18.94 48.93
CA PRO A 186 21.43 17.89 48.69
C PRO A 186 22.08 17.38 49.97
N ARG A 187 22.30 16.06 50.04
CA ARG A 187 23.42 15.51 50.80
C ARG A 187 24.20 14.56 49.91
N SER A 188 25.38 15.05 49.53
CA SER A 188 26.51 14.22 49.18
C SER A 188 26.77 13.21 50.30
N THR A 189 26.77 11.93 49.95
CA THR A 189 27.72 10.96 50.50
C THR A 189 27.85 9.82 49.50
N THR A 190 28.95 9.90 48.77
CA THR A 190 29.71 8.82 48.14
C THR A 190 29.36 7.43 48.66
N ASN A 191 29.00 6.54 47.74
CA ASN A 191 29.49 5.17 47.74
C ASN A 191 29.45 4.62 46.31
N ILE A 192 30.60 4.76 45.63
CA ILE A 192 30.92 3.97 44.45
C ILE A 192 31.36 2.61 44.99
N VAL A 193 30.49 1.61 44.87
CA VAL A 193 30.88 0.20 44.97
C VAL A 193 30.93 -0.35 43.56
N THR A 194 32.15 -0.49 43.07
CA THR A 194 32.54 -1.35 41.95
C THR A 194 32.08 -2.78 42.21
N ASN A 195 31.27 -3.36 41.31
CA ASN A 195 31.08 -4.80 41.25
C ASN A 195 31.81 -5.35 40.02
N THR A 196 33.03 -5.80 40.28
CA THR A 196 33.74 -6.81 39.50
C THR A 196 33.35 -8.19 40.01
N GLY A 197 32.77 -9.01 39.14
CA GLY A 197 33.06 -10.44 39.03
C GLY A 197 32.43 -11.44 40.01
N THR A 198 31.92 -12.51 39.40
CA THR A 198 31.91 -13.93 39.81
C THR A 198 30.64 -14.56 40.42
N ASP A 199 30.11 -15.47 39.60
CA ASP A 199 29.54 -16.81 39.84
C ASP A 199 28.23 -17.04 40.61
N GLY A 200 27.31 -17.69 39.88
CA GLY A 200 26.07 -18.27 40.40
C GLY A 200 25.29 -19.02 39.31
N THR A 201 25.63 -20.29 39.13
CA THR A 201 25.06 -21.31 38.23
C THR A 201 23.59 -21.68 38.54
N ALA A 202 22.89 -22.23 37.53
CA ALA A 202 21.63 -23.04 37.52
C ALA A 202 20.35 -22.26 37.11
N THR A 203 19.48 -22.65 36.17
CA THR A 203 19.13 -23.93 35.48
C THR A 203 18.36 -23.58 34.18
N PRO A 204 18.41 -24.39 33.10
CA PRO A 204 17.59 -24.16 31.90
C PRO A 204 16.13 -24.62 32.09
N ASP A 205 15.21 -23.72 31.75
CA ASP A 205 13.76 -23.93 31.73
C ASP A 205 13.37 -24.95 30.63
N ALA A 206 12.53 -25.90 31.00
CA ALA A 206 12.06 -26.98 30.13
C ALA A 206 10.85 -26.55 29.27
N PRO A 207 10.69 -27.10 28.04
CA PRO A 207 9.57 -26.77 27.17
C PRO A 207 8.23 -27.41 27.60
N PRO A 208 7.08 -26.81 27.25
CA PRO A 208 5.75 -27.29 27.65
C PRO A 208 5.35 -28.62 26.96
N PRO A 209 4.47 -29.43 27.59
CA PRO A 209 4.11 -30.75 27.09
C PRO A 209 3.23 -30.68 25.83
N VAL A 210 3.61 -31.52 24.87
CA VAL A 210 2.89 -31.81 23.64
C VAL A 210 1.65 -32.65 23.98
N VAL A 211 0.46 -32.14 23.65
CA VAL A 211 -0.80 -32.89 23.72
C VAL A 211 -0.81 -33.94 22.61
N ALA A 212 -0.84 -35.21 23.00
CA ALA A 212 -0.88 -36.36 22.09
C ALA A 212 -2.23 -36.42 21.35
N ALA A 213 -2.16 -36.45 20.02
CA ALA A 213 -3.28 -36.75 19.15
C ALA A 213 -3.68 -38.23 19.30
N GLY A 214 -4.99 -38.45 19.49
CA GLY A 214 -5.60 -39.78 19.57
C GLY A 214 -5.42 -40.59 18.28
N THR A 215 -5.15 -41.87 18.46
CA THR A 215 -5.04 -42.88 17.41
C THR A 215 -6.45 -43.28 16.93
N PRO A 216 -6.76 -43.29 15.61
CA PRO A 216 -7.96 -43.93 15.12
C PRO A 216 -7.80 -45.45 15.10
N VAL A 217 -8.69 -46.15 15.80
CA VAL A 217 -8.85 -47.61 15.77
C VAL A 217 -9.37 -48.02 14.38
N ILE A 218 -8.58 -48.83 13.66
CA ILE A 218 -9.00 -49.50 12.43
C ILE A 218 -9.55 -50.87 12.81
N THR A 219 -10.86 -51.06 12.61
CA THR A 219 -11.54 -52.36 12.76
C THR A 219 -11.53 -53.10 11.41
N PRO A 220 -11.06 -54.35 11.32
CA PRO A 220 -11.23 -55.15 10.10
C PRO A 220 -12.65 -55.74 10.07
N THR A 221 -13.37 -55.48 8.97
CA THR A 221 -14.63 -56.16 8.65
C THR A 221 -14.29 -57.48 7.96
N ARG A 222 -14.92 -58.56 8.42
CA ARG A 222 -14.89 -59.90 7.82
C ARG A 222 -16.09 -60.08 6.89
#